data_AF-A0A0W0S9J4-F1
#
_entry.id   AF-A0A0W0S9J4-F1
#
_cell.length_a   1.000
_cell.length_b   1.000
_cell.length_c   1.000
_cell.angle_alpha   90.00
_cell.angle_beta   90.00
_cell.angle_gamma   90.00
#
_symmetry.space_group_name_H-M   'P 1'
#
loop_
_entity.id
_entity.type
_entity.pdbx_description
1 polymer ?
#
loop_
_entity_poly.entity_id
_entity_poly.type
_entity_poly.pdbx_seq_one_letter_code
_entity_poly.pdbx_strand_id
1 'polypeptide(L)'
;MMRYKITEQFARGEEKFIAEFDELKNINLFLTKKVANSDQEKQKIIYRIYDDSDLLHVLNNENVSVAYAKYAEGNGDLNIIQLPFMVLIKPENVQEKSEIARFSEKIDADSFIEDKCELDETVQDNDLFFLFKNQNLIDTLNRVINSHRKKEAIRFTENEQGAKFHPSPLPNRPKPPGGPSDCWIEEDENN
;
A
#
# COMPACT_ATOMS: atom_id res chain seq x y z
N MET A 1 -3.53 27.60 -7.60
CA MET A 1 -3.20 26.60 -6.57
C MET A 1 -2.29 25.62 -7.29
N MET A 2 -1.01 25.53 -6.89
CA MET A 2 -0.03 24.69 -7.60
C MET A 2 -0.41 23.22 -7.40
N ARG A 3 -0.35 22.43 -8.48
CA ARG A 3 -0.63 21.00 -8.44
C ARG A 3 0.48 20.26 -9.14
N TYR A 4 1.19 19.48 -8.36
CA TYR A 4 2.30 18.71 -8.86
C TYR A 4 1.82 17.36 -9.35
N LYS A 5 2.21 17.02 -10.57
CA LYS A 5 1.85 15.77 -11.23
C LYS A 5 3.05 14.84 -11.22
N ILE A 6 2.83 13.60 -10.86
CA ILE A 6 3.84 12.55 -10.88
C ILE A 6 3.49 11.54 -11.96
N THR A 7 4.48 11.24 -12.79
CA THR A 7 4.39 10.15 -13.74
C THR A 7 5.45 9.08 -13.44
N GLU A 8 5.14 7.85 -13.85
CA GLU A 8 6.09 6.75 -13.88
C GLU A 8 6.27 6.25 -15.30
N GLN A 9 7.48 5.81 -15.62
CA GLN A 9 7.79 5.18 -16.89
C GLN A 9 8.76 4.03 -16.68
N PHE A 10 8.35 2.82 -17.05
CA PHE A 10 9.25 1.68 -17.15
C PHE A 10 10.18 1.82 -18.35
N ALA A 11 11.35 1.17 -18.30
CA ALA A 11 12.21 1.05 -19.46
C ALA A 11 11.42 0.50 -20.67
N ARG A 12 11.31 1.31 -21.75
CA ARG A 12 10.54 1.03 -22.98
C ARG A 12 9.01 1.03 -22.83
N GLY A 13 8.47 1.44 -21.69
CA GLY A 13 7.03 1.58 -21.45
C GLY A 13 6.50 2.97 -21.76
N GLU A 14 5.18 3.08 -21.85
CA GLU A 14 4.49 4.38 -21.90
C GLU A 14 4.62 5.10 -20.56
N GLU A 15 4.63 6.43 -20.61
CA GLU A 15 4.59 7.26 -19.41
C GLU A 15 3.16 7.29 -18.87
N LYS A 16 2.99 6.93 -17.60
CA LYS A 16 1.70 6.82 -16.93
C LYS A 16 1.59 7.85 -15.81
N PHE A 17 0.46 8.55 -15.77
CA PHE A 17 0.14 9.46 -14.67
C PHE A 17 -0.31 8.66 -13.45
N ILE A 18 0.39 8.83 -12.31
CA ILE A 18 0.18 8.00 -11.12
C ILE A 18 -0.33 8.74 -9.91
N ALA A 19 0.05 10.00 -9.73
CA ALA A 19 -0.33 10.74 -8.55
C ALA A 19 -0.29 12.25 -8.75
N GLU A 20 -1.09 12.96 -7.97
CA GLU A 20 -1.17 14.42 -7.93
C GLU A 20 -1.10 14.89 -6.48
N PHE A 21 -0.37 15.98 -6.21
CA PHE A 21 -0.18 16.51 -4.86
C PHE A 21 -0.24 18.04 -4.84
N ASP A 22 -0.72 18.59 -3.73
CA ASP A 22 -0.74 20.03 -3.51
C ASP A 22 0.59 20.56 -2.93
N GLU A 23 1.45 19.68 -2.38
CA GLU A 23 2.69 20.07 -1.69
C GLU A 23 3.89 19.19 -2.09
N LEU A 24 5.04 19.83 -2.36
CA LEU A 24 6.31 19.14 -2.63
C LEU A 24 6.77 18.22 -1.49
N LYS A 25 6.46 18.57 -0.23
CA LYS A 25 6.79 17.72 0.93
C LYS A 25 6.14 16.33 0.82
N ASN A 26 4.88 16.29 0.38
CA ASN A 26 4.11 15.06 0.23
C ASN A 26 4.64 14.21 -0.92
N ILE A 27 5.08 14.87 -1.99
CA ILE A 27 5.73 14.22 -3.14
C ILE A 27 7.02 13.54 -2.72
N ASN A 28 7.89 14.24 -1.98
CA ASN A 28 9.16 13.70 -1.54
C ASN A 28 8.96 12.46 -0.65
N LEU A 29 7.96 12.51 0.25
CA LEU A 29 7.58 11.38 1.09
C LEU A 29 7.18 10.17 0.22
N PHE A 30 6.25 10.38 -0.71
CA PHE A 30 5.74 9.33 -1.60
C PHE A 30 6.83 8.73 -2.51
N LEU A 31 7.63 9.59 -3.15
CA LEU A 31 8.68 9.16 -4.08
C LEU A 31 9.84 8.46 -3.39
N THR A 32 10.23 8.89 -2.20
CA THR A 32 11.31 8.21 -1.44
C THR A 32 10.95 6.74 -1.20
N LYS A 33 9.69 6.47 -0.83
CA LYS A 33 9.20 5.10 -0.67
C LYS A 33 9.15 4.34 -1.98
N LYS A 34 8.58 4.95 -3.04
CA LYS A 34 8.44 4.33 -4.36
C LYS A 34 9.80 3.96 -4.96
N VAL A 35 10.77 4.86 -4.90
CA VAL A 35 12.14 4.60 -5.39
C VAL A 35 12.76 3.45 -4.61
N ALA A 36 12.69 3.47 -3.27
CA ALA A 36 13.22 2.38 -2.45
C ALA A 36 12.60 1.02 -2.77
N ASN A 37 11.28 0.97 -2.98
CA ASN A 37 10.59 -0.27 -3.37
C ASN A 37 11.02 -0.73 -4.78
N SER A 38 11.14 0.20 -5.73
CA SER A 38 11.59 -0.13 -7.10
C SER A 38 13.03 -0.64 -7.14
N ASP A 39 13.91 -0.10 -6.29
CA ASP A 39 15.29 -0.56 -6.15
C ASP A 39 15.36 -1.96 -5.55
N GLN A 40 14.53 -2.23 -4.53
CA GLN A 40 14.42 -3.55 -3.90
C GLN A 40 13.93 -4.61 -4.90
N GLU A 41 12.97 -4.26 -5.76
CA GLU A 41 12.45 -5.13 -6.81
C GLU A 41 13.32 -5.15 -8.09
N LYS A 42 14.40 -4.37 -8.12
CA LYS A 42 15.30 -4.19 -9.29
C LYS A 42 14.57 -3.72 -10.55
N GLN A 43 13.50 -2.95 -10.38
CA GLN A 43 12.72 -2.38 -11.45
C GLN A 43 13.38 -1.09 -11.96
N LYS A 44 13.51 -0.98 -13.29
CA LYS A 44 14.04 0.23 -13.93
C LYS A 44 12.90 1.17 -14.26
N ILE A 45 12.52 1.98 -13.28
CA ILE A 45 11.48 3.01 -13.41
C ILE A 45 12.13 4.40 -13.39
N ILE A 46 11.61 5.28 -14.23
CA ILE A 46 11.90 6.71 -14.25
C ILE A 46 10.66 7.40 -13.68
N TYR A 47 10.85 8.25 -12.67
CA TYR A 47 9.78 9.09 -12.14
C TYR A 47 10.00 10.53 -12.58
N ARG A 48 8.94 11.21 -13.01
CA ARG A 48 8.98 12.63 -13.37
C ARG A 48 7.97 13.42 -12.55
N ILE A 49 8.37 14.62 -12.16
CA ILE A 49 7.56 15.56 -11.42
C ILE A 49 7.33 16.77 -12.31
N TYR A 50 6.07 17.10 -12.55
CA TYR A 50 5.66 18.28 -13.29
C TYR A 50 4.93 19.25 -12.37
N ASP A 51 5.10 20.55 -12.58
CA ASP A 51 4.20 21.59 -12.07
C ASP A 51 3.34 22.06 -13.25
N ASP A 52 2.06 21.71 -13.22
CA ASP A 52 1.13 21.81 -14.35
C ASP A 52 1.62 21.12 -15.64
N SER A 53 2.45 21.80 -16.43
CA SER A 53 3.04 21.34 -17.69
C SER A 53 4.56 21.42 -17.70
N ASP A 54 5.17 22.06 -16.70
CA ASP A 54 6.61 22.26 -16.65
C ASP A 54 7.26 21.12 -15.88
N LEU A 55 8.22 20.43 -16.52
CA LEU A 55 9.00 19.38 -15.89
C LEU A 55 9.96 19.99 -14.85
N LEU A 56 9.72 19.69 -13.57
CA LEU A 56 10.56 20.17 -12.47
C LEU A 56 11.74 19.24 -12.18
N HIS A 57 11.47 17.95 -12.06
CA HIS A 57 12.46 16.97 -11.62
C HIS A 57 12.28 15.61 -12.31
N VAL A 58 13.41 14.95 -12.54
CA VAL A 58 13.49 13.58 -13.07
C VAL A 58 14.34 12.76 -12.11
N LEU A 59 13.81 11.64 -11.65
CA LEU A 59 14.50 10.66 -10.81
C LEU A 59 14.86 9.43 -11.64
N ASN A 60 15.99 8.81 -11.30
CA ASN A 60 16.55 7.64 -11.97
C ASN A 60 16.79 7.85 -13.47
N ASN A 61 17.33 9.03 -13.84
CA ASN A 61 17.58 9.42 -15.23
C ASN A 61 18.56 8.47 -15.94
N GLU A 62 19.42 7.76 -15.21
CA GLU A 62 20.29 6.71 -15.74
C GLU A 62 19.52 5.56 -16.40
N ASN A 63 18.24 5.35 -16.04
CA ASN A 63 17.36 4.37 -16.69
C ASN A 63 16.87 4.81 -18.08
N VAL A 64 17.16 6.06 -18.50
CA VAL A 64 16.79 6.62 -19.82
C VAL A 64 17.68 6.11 -20.96
N SER A 65 18.75 5.35 -20.68
CA SER A 65 19.67 4.90 -21.74
C SER A 65 19.33 3.51 -22.28
N VAL A 66 18.50 3.46 -23.32
CA VAL A 66 18.49 2.35 -24.29
C VAL A 66 18.67 2.94 -25.68
N ALA A 67 19.77 2.60 -26.35
CA ALA A 67 20.28 3.20 -27.60
C ALA A 67 19.32 3.25 -28.82
N TYR A 68 18.11 2.71 -28.70
CA TYR A 68 17.11 2.62 -29.78
C TYR A 68 15.66 2.86 -29.30
N ALA A 69 15.45 3.34 -28.07
CA ALA A 69 14.11 3.58 -27.54
C ALA A 69 13.67 5.02 -27.83
N LYS A 70 12.51 5.19 -28.46
CA LYS A 70 11.80 6.46 -28.51
C LYS A 70 11.09 6.67 -27.17
N TYR A 71 11.70 7.40 -26.27
CA TYR A 71 11.01 7.91 -25.09
C TYR A 71 10.06 9.02 -25.55
N ALA A 72 8.88 9.13 -24.95
CA ALA A 72 8.03 10.30 -25.17
C ALA A 72 8.85 11.54 -24.77
N GLU A 73 9.10 12.43 -25.73
CA GLU A 73 9.81 13.69 -25.50
C GLU A 73 8.92 14.63 -24.69
N GLY A 74 8.72 14.39 -23.39
CA GLY A 74 8.19 15.33 -22.39
C GLY A 74 6.84 16.02 -22.65
N ASN A 75 6.21 15.76 -23.79
CA ASN A 75 5.08 16.49 -24.37
C ASN A 75 3.97 15.51 -24.80
N GLY A 76 4.02 14.25 -24.34
CA GLY A 76 2.88 13.37 -24.51
C GLY A 76 1.69 14.05 -23.84
N ASP A 77 0.61 14.27 -24.58
CA ASP A 77 -0.67 14.65 -24.02
C ASP A 77 -0.94 13.66 -22.89
N LEU A 78 -0.67 14.07 -21.64
CA LEU A 78 -1.06 13.35 -20.46
C LEU A 78 -2.57 13.40 -20.53
N ASN A 79 -3.14 12.40 -21.21
CA ASN A 79 -4.58 12.22 -21.34
C ASN A 79 -5.16 12.49 -19.97
N ILE A 80 -6.31 13.15 -19.94
CA ILE A 80 -7.03 13.53 -18.71
C ILE A 80 -7.41 12.23 -17.98
N ILE A 81 -6.42 11.62 -17.33
CA ILE A 81 -6.53 10.39 -16.59
C ILE A 81 -7.03 10.85 -15.24
N GLN A 82 -8.30 10.57 -15.01
CA GLN A 82 -8.92 10.81 -13.73
C GLN A 82 -8.26 9.88 -12.72
N LEU A 83 -7.47 10.44 -11.80
CA LEU A 83 -6.96 9.72 -10.63
C LEU A 83 -8.15 9.42 -9.71
N PRO A 84 -8.64 8.17 -9.65
CA PRO A 84 -9.92 7.89 -9.02
C PRO A 84 -9.79 7.88 -7.49
N PHE A 85 -8.60 7.67 -6.94
CA PHE A 85 -8.40 7.64 -5.49
C PHE A 85 -7.99 9.02 -5.01
N MET A 86 -8.74 9.57 -4.05
CA MET A 86 -8.54 10.91 -3.51
C MET A 86 -8.38 10.83 -2.00
N VAL A 87 -7.33 11.45 -1.49
CA VAL A 87 -7.01 11.47 -0.06
C VAL A 87 -7.27 12.88 0.47
N LEU A 88 -8.13 12.97 1.48
CA LEU A 88 -8.39 14.20 2.22
C LEU A 88 -7.90 14.03 3.65
N ILE A 89 -7.42 15.13 4.23
CA ILE A 89 -7.12 15.23 5.66
C ILE A 89 -8.09 16.19 6.33
N LYS A 90 -8.46 15.88 7.56
CA LYS A 90 -9.14 16.79 8.47
C LYS A 90 -8.35 16.86 9.77
N PRO A 91 -7.59 17.95 9.99
CA PRO A 91 -6.95 18.18 11.26
C PRO A 91 -7.96 18.33 12.40
N GLU A 92 -7.64 17.88 13.61
CA GLU A 92 -8.57 17.93 14.75
C GLU A 92 -9.15 19.35 15.00
N ASN A 93 -8.29 20.36 14.88
CA ASN A 93 -8.62 21.76 15.15
C ASN A 93 -9.23 22.49 13.94
N VAL A 94 -9.47 21.81 12.82
CA VAL A 94 -9.96 22.41 11.58
C VAL A 94 -11.26 21.75 11.15
N GLN A 95 -12.26 22.58 10.86
CA GLN A 95 -13.59 22.07 10.51
C GLN A 95 -13.66 21.55 9.06
N GLU A 96 -12.85 22.13 8.17
CA GLU A 96 -12.81 21.82 6.75
C GLU A 96 -11.86 20.66 6.46
N LYS A 97 -12.19 19.89 5.41
CA LYS A 97 -11.33 18.85 4.86
C LYS A 97 -10.52 19.45 3.73
N SER A 98 -9.22 19.25 3.74
CA SER A 98 -8.35 19.60 2.61
C SER A 98 -7.98 18.35 1.82
N GLU A 99 -8.02 18.45 0.50
CA GLU A 99 -7.40 17.47 -0.38
C GLU A 99 -5.88 17.58 -0.22
N ILE A 100 -5.17 16.45 -0.20
CA ILE A 100 -3.71 16.45 -0.08
C ILE A 100 -3.03 15.66 -1.19
N ALA A 101 -3.74 14.69 -1.78
CA ALA A 101 -3.22 13.85 -2.83
C ALA A 101 -4.31 13.12 -3.61
N ARG A 102 -4.01 12.78 -4.86
CA ARG A 102 -4.76 11.82 -5.67
C ARG A 102 -3.84 10.74 -6.22
N PHE A 103 -4.40 9.57 -6.49
CA PHE A 103 -3.65 8.40 -6.96
C PHE A 103 -4.41 7.62 -8.02
N SER A 104 -3.67 6.97 -8.92
CA SER A 104 -4.21 6.04 -9.91
C SER A 104 -4.60 4.71 -9.27
N GLU A 105 -3.89 4.32 -8.21
CA GLU A 105 -4.01 3.02 -7.55
C GLU A 105 -4.28 3.16 -6.05
N LYS A 106 -5.10 2.25 -5.51
CA LYS A 106 -5.47 2.25 -4.09
C LYS A 106 -4.25 1.99 -3.19
N ILE A 107 -3.39 1.07 -3.61
CA ILE A 107 -2.20 0.65 -2.86
C ILE A 107 -1.28 1.83 -2.60
N ASP A 108 -1.13 2.71 -3.59
CA ASP A 108 -0.32 3.93 -3.47
C ASP A 108 -0.92 4.93 -2.50
N ALA A 109 -2.24 5.08 -2.53
CA ALA A 109 -2.96 5.92 -1.58
C ALA A 109 -2.85 5.39 -0.15
N ASP A 110 -3.02 4.08 0.05
CA ASP A 110 -2.90 3.42 1.35
C ASP A 110 -1.47 3.57 1.90
N SER A 111 -0.45 3.23 1.08
CA SER A 111 0.96 3.38 1.46
C SER A 111 1.31 4.84 1.79
N PHE A 112 0.80 5.80 1.03
CA PHE A 112 1.00 7.21 1.32
C PHE A 112 0.41 7.62 2.68
N ILE A 113 -0.83 7.22 2.98
CA ILE A 113 -1.46 7.54 4.27
C ILE A 113 -0.68 6.90 5.43
N GLU A 114 -0.20 5.67 5.26
CA GLU A 114 0.66 5.00 6.24
C GLU A 114 1.97 5.77 6.47
N ASP A 115 2.73 6.05 5.42
CA ASP A 115 4.00 6.77 5.53
C ASP A 115 3.78 8.19 6.09
N LYS A 116 2.67 8.84 5.75
CA LYS A 116 2.30 10.17 6.26
C LYS A 116 2.01 10.13 7.77
N CYS A 117 1.31 9.10 8.25
CA CYS A 117 1.08 8.89 9.67
C CYS A 117 2.36 8.56 10.45
N GLU A 118 3.33 7.88 9.82
CA GLU A 118 4.55 7.42 10.48
C GLU A 118 5.65 8.49 10.51
N LEU A 119 5.85 9.17 9.39
CA LEU A 119 7.03 10.01 9.15
C LEU A 119 6.75 11.51 9.25
N ASP A 120 5.49 11.94 9.15
CA ASP A 120 5.17 13.37 9.25
C ASP A 120 4.81 13.77 10.69
N GLU A 121 5.74 14.47 11.34
CA GLU A 121 5.57 15.01 12.70
C GLU A 121 4.46 16.05 12.81
N THR A 122 3.99 16.63 11.70
CA THR A 122 2.88 17.60 11.75
C THR A 122 1.53 16.93 11.94
N VAL A 123 1.43 15.62 11.68
CA VAL A 123 0.18 14.85 11.78
C VAL A 123 -0.05 14.46 13.24
N GLN A 124 -1.18 14.90 13.79
CA GLN A 124 -1.64 14.55 15.12
C GLN A 124 -2.36 13.19 15.13
N ASP A 125 -2.44 12.56 16.31
CA ASP A 125 -3.07 11.24 16.45
C ASP A 125 -4.55 11.23 16.06
N ASN A 126 -5.23 12.36 16.27
CA ASN A 126 -6.64 12.55 16.00
C ASN A 126 -6.94 13.08 14.59
N ASP A 127 -5.90 13.40 13.80
CA ASP A 127 -6.10 13.86 12.44
C ASP A 127 -6.70 12.72 11.60
N LEU A 128 -7.80 13.02 10.92
CA LEU A 128 -8.56 12.04 10.16
C LEU A 128 -8.18 12.10 8.68
N PHE A 129 -7.72 10.98 8.15
CA PHE A 129 -7.56 10.75 6.73
C PHE A 129 -8.81 10.09 6.18
N PHE A 130 -9.27 10.57 5.03
CA PHE A 130 -10.40 10.01 4.30
C PHE A 130 -9.92 9.58 2.92
N LEU A 131 -10.08 8.29 2.62
CA LEU A 131 -9.80 7.76 1.30
C LEU A 131 -11.10 7.61 0.52
N PHE A 132 -11.22 8.36 -0.57
CA PHE A 132 -12.34 8.27 -1.51
C PHE A 132 -11.93 7.55 -2.78
N LYS A 133 -12.87 6.84 -3.40
CA LYS A 133 -12.81 6.45 -4.82
C LYS A 133 -13.92 7.16 -5.56
N ASN A 134 -13.55 8.04 -6.47
CA ASN A 134 -14.42 9.01 -7.14
C ASN A 134 -15.15 9.87 -6.10
N GLN A 135 -16.37 9.50 -5.75
CA GLN A 135 -17.22 10.21 -4.77
C GLN A 135 -17.59 9.34 -3.57
N ASN A 136 -17.17 8.07 -3.55
CA ASN A 136 -17.52 7.13 -2.50
C ASN A 136 -16.38 7.05 -1.47
N LEU A 137 -16.72 7.25 -0.20
CA LEU A 137 -15.79 7.02 0.91
C LEU A 137 -15.48 5.53 1.00
N ILE A 138 -14.21 5.15 0.89
CA ILE A 138 -13.75 3.77 1.05
C ILE A 138 -13.30 3.51 2.48
N ASP A 139 -12.49 4.42 3.03
CA ASP A 139 -11.86 4.20 4.33
C ASP A 139 -11.69 5.52 5.09
N THR A 140 -11.62 5.41 6.40
CA THR A 140 -11.31 6.52 7.31
C THR A 140 -10.26 6.04 8.30
N LEU A 141 -9.14 6.75 8.34
CA LEU A 141 -7.93 6.35 9.05
C LEU A 141 -7.46 7.50 9.93
N ASN A 142 -6.73 7.16 10.97
CA ASN A 142 -5.89 8.08 11.72
C ASN A 142 -4.62 7.35 12.15
N ARG A 143 -3.68 8.07 12.76
CA ARG A 143 -2.40 7.49 13.16
C ARG A 143 -2.54 6.29 14.09
N VAL A 144 -3.51 6.33 15.01
CA VAL A 144 -3.79 5.25 15.97
C VAL A 144 -4.32 4.01 15.25
N ILE A 145 -5.34 4.17 14.40
CA ILE A 145 -5.96 3.08 13.64
C ILE A 145 -4.92 2.41 12.73
N ASN A 146 -4.10 3.20 12.02
CA ASN A 146 -3.02 2.66 11.19
C ASN A 146 -2.00 1.86 12.01
N SER A 147 -1.60 2.40 13.16
CA SER A 147 -0.69 1.70 14.08
C SER A 147 -1.25 0.37 14.57
N HIS A 148 -2.57 0.31 14.83
CA HIS A 148 -3.25 -0.92 15.22
C HIS A 148 -3.32 -1.94 14.07
N ARG A 149 -3.72 -1.52 12.86
CA ARG A 149 -3.78 -2.40 11.68
C ARG A 149 -2.42 -3.02 11.35
N LYS A 150 -1.34 -2.24 11.44
CA LYS A 150 0.03 -2.73 11.23
C LYS A 150 0.41 -3.81 12.25
N LYS A 151 0.09 -3.60 13.54
CA LYS A 151 0.33 -4.60 14.60
C LYS A 151 -0.47 -5.88 14.38
N GLU A 152 -1.71 -5.77 13.91
CA GLU A 152 -2.53 -6.94 13.58
C GLU A 152 -1.96 -7.71 12.37
N ALA A 153 -1.60 -7.02 11.29
CA ALA A 153 -0.98 -7.63 10.11
C ALA A 153 0.30 -8.43 10.46
N ILE A 154 1.16 -7.85 11.31
CA ILE A 154 2.38 -8.53 11.80
C ILE A 154 2.02 -9.81 12.58
N ARG A 155 1.03 -9.74 13.49
CA ARG A 155 0.58 -10.92 14.26
C ARG A 155 0.03 -12.03 13.36
N PHE A 156 -0.67 -11.69 12.28
CA PHE A 156 -1.15 -12.69 11.32
C PHE A 156 0.01 -13.37 10.59
N THR A 157 1.00 -12.61 10.12
CA THR A 157 2.20 -13.17 9.47
C THR A 157 3.06 -14.03 10.41
N GLU A 158 3.15 -13.69 11.70
CA GLU A 158 3.84 -14.51 12.71
C GLU A 158 3.09 -15.83 12.98
N ASN A 159 1.76 -15.80 12.99
CA ASN A 159 0.94 -16.99 13.25
C ASN A 159 0.91 -17.98 12.08
N GLU A 160 1.13 -17.53 10.84
CA GLU A 160 1.26 -18.42 9.66
C GLU A 160 2.48 -19.35 9.75
N GLN A 161 3.50 -19.01 10.56
CA GLN A 161 4.68 -19.86 10.75
C GLN A 161 4.55 -20.94 11.83
N GLY A 162 3.41 -21.09 12.53
CA GLY A 162 3.39 -22.09 13.61
C GLY A 162 2.14 -22.35 14.42
N ALA A 163 0.95 -21.89 14.04
CA ALA A 163 -0.26 -22.31 14.75
C ALA A 163 -0.69 -23.74 14.32
N LYS A 164 0.02 -24.76 14.78
CA LYS A 164 -0.49 -26.15 14.73
C LYS A 164 -1.68 -26.24 15.67
N PHE A 165 -2.89 -26.26 15.13
CA PHE A 165 -4.09 -26.53 15.90
C PHE A 165 -3.98 -27.95 16.48
N HIS A 166 -3.83 -28.07 17.79
CA HIS A 166 -3.91 -29.34 18.50
C HIS A 166 -5.34 -29.45 19.01
N PRO A 167 -6.22 -30.26 18.38
CA PRO A 167 -7.54 -30.48 18.93
C PRO A 167 -7.36 -31.01 20.35
N SER A 168 -8.04 -30.38 21.32
CA SER A 168 -8.07 -30.90 22.68
C SER A 168 -8.62 -32.34 22.62
N PRO A 169 -7.96 -33.33 23.23
CA PRO A 169 -8.44 -34.69 23.22
C PRO A 169 -9.87 -34.70 23.80
N LEU A 170 -10.79 -35.35 23.09
CA LEU A 170 -12.15 -35.50 23.56
C LEU A 170 -12.12 -36.13 24.97
N PRO A 171 -12.91 -35.63 25.92
CA PRO A 171 -12.96 -36.22 27.25
C PRO A 171 -13.36 -37.69 27.11
N ASN A 172 -12.44 -38.59 27.49
CA ASN A 172 -12.72 -40.02 27.54
C ASN A 172 -13.86 -40.23 28.52
N ARG A 173 -15.06 -40.47 28.00
CA ARG A 173 -16.20 -40.89 28.82
C ARG A 173 -15.78 -42.19 29.50
N PRO A 174 -15.92 -42.32 30.84
CA PRO A 174 -15.66 -43.58 31.50
C PRO A 174 -16.52 -44.67 30.85
N LYS A 175 -15.89 -45.74 30.33
CA LYS A 175 -16.62 -46.89 29.79
C LYS A 175 -17.46 -47.47 30.94
N PRO A 176 -18.79 -47.66 30.75
CA PRO A 176 -19.59 -48.31 31.77
C PRO A 176 -19.06 -49.73 32.02
N PRO A 177 -18.98 -50.18 33.27
CA PRO A 177 -18.53 -51.53 33.58
C PRO A 177 -19.51 -52.56 32.98
N GLY A 178 -19.01 -53.55 32.24
CA GLY A 178 -19.82 -54.67 31.71
C GLY A 178 -20.10 -54.68 30.20
N GLY A 179 -19.47 -53.81 29.40
CA GLY A 179 -19.50 -53.93 27.93
C GLY A 179 -18.60 -55.07 27.42
N PRO A 180 -18.96 -55.78 26.33
CA PRO A 180 -18.12 -56.84 25.77
C PRO A 180 -16.75 -56.28 25.37
N SER A 181 -15.71 -57.12 25.45
CA SER A 181 -14.34 -56.74 25.08
C SER A 181 -14.29 -56.28 23.62
N ASP A 182 -13.87 -55.03 23.39
CA ASP A 182 -13.49 -54.54 22.07
C ASP A 182 -12.18 -55.24 21.67
N CYS A 183 -12.30 -56.45 21.12
CA CYS A 183 -11.19 -57.14 20.46
C CYS A 183 -10.91 -56.42 19.14
N TRP A 184 -10.20 -55.28 19.18
CA TRP A 184 -9.51 -54.79 18.00
C TRP A 184 -8.31 -55.73 17.80
N ILE A 185 -8.48 -56.67 16.88
CA ILE A 185 -7.37 -57.47 16.34
C ILE A 185 -6.54 -56.47 15.55
N GLU A 186 -5.32 -56.16 16.03
CA GLU A 186 -4.33 -55.47 15.21
C GLU A 186 -3.99 -56.41 14.05
N GLU A 187 -4.30 -55.99 12.82
CA GLU A 187 -3.81 -56.69 11.63
C GLU A 187 -2.29 -56.48 11.57
N ASP A 188 -1.55 -57.58 11.64
CA ASP A 188 -0.12 -57.64 11.39
C ASP A 188 0.21 -57.08 10.00
N GLU A 189 0.81 -55.89 9.92
CA GLU A 189 1.62 -55.55 8.75
C GLU A 189 2.98 -56.23 8.88
N ASN A 190 3.05 -57.40 8.25
CA ASN A 190 4.26 -58.13 7.92
C ASN A 190 5.26 -57.26 7.13
N ASN A 191 6.51 -57.26 7.61
CA ASN A 191 7.79 -57.30 6.86
C ASN A 191 8.12 -56.18 5.85
#